data_AF-A0A380FH85-F1
#
_entry.id   AF-A0A380FH85-F1
#
_cell.length_a   1.000
_cell.length_b   1.000
_cell.length_c   1.000
_cell.angle_alpha   90.00
_cell.angle_beta   90.00
_cell.angle_gamma   90.00
#
_symmetry.space_group_name_H-M   'P 1'
#
loop_
_entity.id
_entity.type
_entity.pdbx_description
1 polymer ?
#
loop_
_entity_poly.entity_id
_entity_poly.type
_entity_poly.pdbx_seq_one_letter_code
_entity_poly.pdbx_strand_id
1 'polypeptide(L)'
;MVDKYRSMGELLTKTKQGDDWDIVTREATKPVIITAVHGGAIERGTSELADCLSDLGDYKYYTFKGVRKNKNHELHVTSRHFDEPKLHQMIEDSQFAVSIHGCMGDKSEVYIGGRDLELIASIKNELADINIIVKMHQVIYLDSIEITLLTVVSGRQACNLN
;
A
#
# COMPACT_ATOMS: atom_id res chain seq x y z
N MET A 1 12.18 -0.56 -7.42
CA MET A 1 13.16 0.32 -6.74
C MET A 1 14.17 -0.56 -6.04
N VAL A 2 15.43 -0.13 -5.88
CA VAL A 2 16.37 -0.87 -5.02
C VAL A 2 16.27 -0.27 -3.62
N ASP A 3 15.98 -1.11 -2.63
CA ASP A 3 15.80 -0.67 -1.25
C ASP A 3 17.13 -0.19 -0.64
N LYS A 4 17.09 0.95 0.05
CA LYS A 4 18.25 1.46 0.79
C LYS A 4 18.44 0.72 2.12
N TYR A 5 17.34 0.28 2.72
CA TYR A 5 17.30 -0.46 3.98
C TYR A 5 16.84 -1.88 3.71
N ARG A 6 17.39 -2.85 4.43
CA ARG A 6 17.09 -4.27 4.23
C ARG A 6 15.79 -4.70 4.89
N SER A 7 15.31 -3.96 5.88
CA SER A 7 14.03 -4.18 6.55
C SER A 7 13.51 -2.88 7.18
N MET A 8 12.26 -2.89 7.66
CA MET A 8 11.70 -1.78 8.44
C MET A 8 12.44 -1.61 9.76
N GLY A 9 12.81 -2.70 10.44
CA GLY A 9 13.66 -2.63 11.63
C GLY A 9 14.94 -1.81 11.40
N GLU A 10 15.66 -2.06 10.29
CA GLU A 10 16.84 -1.25 9.94
C GLU A 10 16.47 0.21 9.67
N LEU A 11 15.42 0.47 8.88
CA LEU A 11 14.97 1.82 8.54
C LEU A 11 14.65 2.63 9.81
N LEU A 12 13.86 2.07 10.72
CA LEU A 12 13.39 2.73 11.94
C LEU A 12 14.56 3.11 12.88
N THR A 13 15.63 2.31 12.92
CA THR A 13 16.83 2.63 13.73
C THR A 13 17.68 3.76 13.15
N LYS A 14 17.55 4.04 11.85
CA LYS A 14 18.40 4.99 11.09
C LYS A 14 17.67 6.26 10.66
N THR A 15 16.39 6.38 11.01
CA THR A 15 15.50 7.48 10.63
C THR A 15 14.63 7.86 11.82
N LYS A 16 13.91 8.98 11.72
CA LYS A 16 13.15 9.55 12.82
C LYS A 16 11.71 9.83 12.42
N GLN A 17 10.78 9.36 13.25
CA GLN A 17 9.36 9.67 13.10
C GLN A 17 9.10 11.19 13.18
N GLY A 18 8.15 11.68 12.39
CA GLY A 18 7.79 13.09 12.28
C GLY A 18 8.73 13.92 11.38
N ASP A 19 10.00 13.49 11.23
CA ASP A 19 10.96 14.14 10.33
C ASP A 19 11.06 13.40 8.99
N ASP A 20 11.18 12.06 9.04
CA ASP A 20 11.38 11.20 7.88
C ASP A 20 10.09 10.50 7.45
N TRP A 21 9.36 9.97 8.42
CA TRP A 21 8.17 9.15 8.20
C TRP A 21 7.16 9.32 9.33
N ASP A 22 5.92 8.94 9.06
CA ASP A 22 4.88 8.75 10.08
C ASP A 22 4.17 7.42 9.84
N ILE A 23 3.67 6.83 10.92
CA ILE A 23 2.72 5.72 10.85
C ILE A 23 1.35 6.27 11.28
N VAL A 24 0.33 6.02 10.47
CA VAL A 24 -1.05 6.38 10.79
C VAL A 24 -1.90 5.13 10.71
N THR A 25 -2.73 4.91 11.73
CA THR A 25 -3.60 3.75 11.84
C THR A 25 -4.99 4.15 12.27
N ARG A 26 -6.00 3.39 11.83
CA ARG A 26 -7.37 3.47 12.33
C ARG A 26 -7.90 2.06 12.55
N GLU A 27 -8.50 1.83 13.71
CA GLU A 27 -9.22 0.59 13.99
C GLU A 27 -10.66 0.70 13.46
N ALA A 28 -11.26 -0.44 13.13
CA ALA A 28 -12.64 -0.54 12.66
C ALA A 28 -13.25 -1.86 13.14
N THR A 29 -14.58 -1.98 13.02
CA THR A 29 -15.30 -3.17 13.51
C THR A 29 -15.19 -4.35 12.57
N LYS A 30 -15.08 -4.10 11.26
CA LYS A 30 -14.99 -5.16 10.26
C LYS A 30 -13.59 -5.80 10.27
N PRO A 31 -13.49 -7.12 10.04
CA PRO A 31 -12.21 -7.83 10.01
C PRO A 31 -11.50 -7.64 8.65
N VAL A 32 -11.41 -6.41 8.16
CA VAL A 32 -10.76 -6.06 6.90
C VAL A 32 -9.78 -4.93 7.16
N ILE A 33 -8.59 -5.00 6.59
CA ILE A 33 -7.60 -3.93 6.64
C ILE A 33 -7.22 -3.45 5.25
N ILE A 34 -7.20 -2.13 5.07
CA ILE A 34 -6.63 -1.46 3.91
C ILE A 34 -5.29 -0.85 4.31
N THR A 35 -4.24 -1.18 3.58
CA THR A 35 -2.87 -0.76 3.91
C THR A 35 -2.23 0.02 2.77
N ALA A 36 -1.34 0.94 3.12
CA ALA A 36 -0.41 1.59 2.18
C ALA A 36 0.97 1.65 2.84
N VAL A 37 1.77 0.60 2.63
CA VAL A 37 3.12 0.44 3.24
C VAL A 37 4.15 1.38 2.61
N HIS A 38 3.87 1.91 1.43
CA HIS A 38 4.68 2.92 0.74
C HIS A 38 3.91 4.24 0.61
N GLY A 39 3.31 4.68 1.71
CA GLY A 39 2.48 5.87 1.79
C GLY A 39 3.19 7.21 1.60
N GLY A 40 2.39 8.27 1.56
CA GLY A 40 2.82 9.65 1.45
C GLY A 40 3.64 9.89 0.19
N ALA A 41 4.85 10.41 0.37
CA ALA A 41 5.71 10.76 -0.76
C ALA A 41 6.59 9.60 -1.28
N ILE A 42 6.43 8.37 -0.75
CA ILE A 42 7.13 7.18 -1.26
C ILE A 42 6.47 6.73 -2.58
N GLU A 43 5.21 6.30 -2.51
CA GLU A 43 4.33 6.05 -3.65
C GLU A 43 3.10 6.97 -3.54
N ARG A 44 3.16 8.10 -4.23
CA ARG A 44 2.17 9.19 -4.09
C ARG A 44 0.74 8.73 -4.37
N GLY A 45 -0.20 9.18 -3.53
CA GLY A 45 -1.64 8.91 -3.67
C GLY A 45 -2.10 7.63 -2.97
N THR A 46 -1.18 6.77 -2.52
CA THR A 46 -1.54 5.49 -1.89
C THR A 46 -2.14 5.69 -0.50
N SER A 47 -1.58 6.58 0.33
CA SER A 47 -2.13 6.88 1.67
C SER A 47 -3.54 7.43 1.58
N GLU A 48 -3.78 8.37 0.66
CA GLU A 48 -5.08 9.01 0.46
C GLU A 48 -6.13 8.02 -0.06
N LEU A 49 -5.75 7.16 -1.02
CA LEU A 49 -6.64 6.13 -1.54
C LEU A 49 -6.98 5.08 -0.47
N ALA A 50 -5.97 4.61 0.28
CA ALA A 50 -6.18 3.63 1.34
C ALA A 50 -7.04 4.19 2.48
N ASP A 51 -6.87 5.46 2.85
CA ASP A 51 -7.67 6.15 3.86
C ASP A 51 -9.14 6.24 3.41
N CYS A 52 -9.37 6.71 2.19
CA CYS A 52 -10.70 6.82 1.59
C CYS A 52 -11.43 5.46 1.51
N LEU A 53 -10.74 4.40 1.08
CA LEU A 53 -11.31 3.05 1.04
C LEU A 53 -11.66 2.53 2.44
N SER A 54 -10.80 2.81 3.42
CA SER A 54 -11.07 2.45 4.82
C SER A 54 -12.29 3.18 5.37
N ASP A 55 -12.44 4.48 5.10
CA ASP A 55 -13.59 5.28 5.54
C ASP A 55 -14.89 4.81 4.88
N LEU A 56 -14.89 4.62 3.55
CA LEU A 56 -16.08 4.15 2.81
C LEU A 56 -16.51 2.75 3.23
N GLY A 57 -15.54 1.91 3.59
CA GLY A 57 -15.74 0.51 3.92
C GLY A 57 -16.00 0.22 5.39
N ASP A 58 -15.74 1.16 6.31
CA ASP A 58 -15.56 0.87 7.74
C ASP A 58 -14.54 -0.26 7.96
N TYR A 59 -13.37 -0.11 7.36
CA TYR A 59 -12.26 -1.06 7.43
C TYR A 59 -11.11 -0.48 8.25
N LYS A 60 -10.27 -1.34 8.81
CA LYS A 60 -9.04 -0.90 9.47
C LYS A 60 -8.13 -0.21 8.44
N TYR A 61 -7.35 0.76 8.89
CA TYR A 61 -6.41 1.50 8.07
C TYR A 61 -5.01 1.39 8.63
N TYR A 62 -4.04 1.24 7.74
CA TYR A 62 -2.64 1.41 8.05
C TYR A 62 -1.94 2.15 6.91
N THR A 63 -1.11 3.13 7.23
CA THR A 63 -0.09 3.62 6.29
C THR A 63 1.22 3.90 7.00
N PHE A 64 2.31 3.49 6.36
CA PHE A 64 3.63 4.02 6.63
C PHE A 64 3.91 5.06 5.55
N LYS A 65 4.02 6.33 5.93
CA LYS A 65 4.12 7.44 4.97
C LYS A 65 5.45 8.17 5.09
N GLY A 66 6.14 8.34 3.97
CA GLY A 66 7.31 9.22 3.90
C GLY A 66 6.88 10.68 3.89
N VAL A 67 7.41 11.47 4.82
CA VAL A 67 7.05 12.90 5.02
C VAL A 67 8.21 13.86 4.74
N ARG A 68 9.34 13.35 4.23
CA ARG A 68 10.47 14.18 3.83
C ARG A 68 10.09 15.12 2.70
N LYS A 69 10.75 16.27 2.63
CA LYS A 69 10.63 17.19 1.47
C LYS A 69 11.10 16.55 0.16
N ASN A 70 12.10 15.66 0.22
CA ASN A 70 12.65 14.96 -0.94
C ASN A 70 13.21 13.59 -0.53
N LYS A 71 13.61 12.77 -1.52
CA LYS A 71 14.25 11.46 -1.30
C LYS A 71 13.43 10.44 -0.49
N ASN A 72 12.11 10.52 -0.55
CA ASN A 72 11.24 9.51 0.08
C ASN A 72 11.37 8.12 -0.56
N HIS A 73 11.83 8.02 -1.80
CA HIS A 73 12.18 6.72 -2.41
C HIS A 73 13.23 5.95 -1.58
N GLU A 74 14.06 6.63 -0.80
CA GLU A 74 15.02 5.96 0.10
C GLU A 74 14.34 5.27 1.29
N LEU A 75 13.09 5.61 1.59
CA LEU A 75 12.30 4.99 2.67
C LEU A 75 11.50 3.77 2.18
N HIS A 76 11.62 3.41 0.90
CA HIS A 76 11.00 2.20 0.38
C HIS A 76 11.71 0.95 0.92
N VAL A 77 10.94 0.04 1.48
CA VAL A 77 11.34 -1.31 1.88
C VAL A 77 10.34 -2.25 1.24
N THR A 78 10.78 -3.11 0.33
CA THR A 78 9.92 -4.05 -0.38
C THR A 78 9.02 -4.80 0.58
N SER A 79 7.77 -5.07 0.16
CA SER A 79 6.77 -5.75 0.98
C SER A 79 7.35 -7.02 1.62
N ARG A 80 8.12 -7.83 0.90
CA ARG A 80 8.75 -9.05 1.46
C ARG A 80 9.59 -8.81 2.73
N HIS A 81 10.18 -7.63 2.88
CA HIS A 81 11.02 -7.28 4.02
C HIS A 81 10.35 -6.25 4.96
N PHE A 82 9.06 -6.02 4.80
CA PHE A 82 8.32 -5.05 5.61
C PHE A 82 7.92 -5.69 6.95
N ASP A 83 8.81 -5.58 7.94
CA ASP A 83 8.73 -6.22 9.27
C ASP A 83 8.27 -5.25 10.39
N GLU A 84 7.39 -4.29 10.09
CA GLU A 84 6.89 -3.34 11.09
C GLU A 84 5.83 -3.98 12.01
N PRO A 85 6.05 -4.06 13.34
CA PRO A 85 5.21 -4.85 14.24
C PRO A 85 3.72 -4.47 14.29
N LYS A 86 3.37 -3.18 14.23
CA LYS A 86 1.97 -2.75 14.31
C LYS A 86 1.17 -3.21 13.08
N LEU A 87 1.76 -3.15 11.88
CA LEU A 87 1.14 -3.70 10.68
C LEU A 87 0.85 -5.20 10.83
N HIS A 88 1.86 -5.99 11.23
CA HIS A 88 1.72 -7.44 11.39
C HIS A 88 0.57 -7.78 12.35
N GLN A 89 0.50 -7.13 13.51
CA GLN A 89 -0.59 -7.32 14.46
C GLN A 89 -1.96 -7.00 13.85
N MET A 90 -2.11 -5.86 13.17
CA MET A 90 -3.40 -5.47 12.60
C MET A 90 -3.86 -6.41 11.48
N ILE A 91 -2.92 -6.96 10.72
CA ILE A 91 -3.20 -7.94 9.70
C ILE A 91 -3.61 -9.27 10.35
N GLU A 92 -2.91 -9.75 11.38
CA GLU A 92 -3.29 -10.97 12.12
C GLU A 92 -4.70 -10.86 12.74
N ASP A 93 -5.09 -9.66 13.15
CA ASP A 93 -6.42 -9.38 13.68
C ASP A 93 -7.50 -9.20 12.59
N SER A 94 -7.18 -9.43 11.32
CA SER A 94 -8.06 -9.22 10.17
C SER A 94 -8.24 -10.51 9.35
N GLN A 95 -9.44 -10.69 8.79
CA GLN A 95 -9.75 -11.79 7.88
C GLN A 95 -9.26 -11.51 6.46
N PHE A 96 -9.32 -10.25 6.02
CA PHE A 96 -8.87 -9.82 4.69
C PHE A 96 -7.93 -8.63 4.79
N ALA A 97 -6.89 -8.62 3.96
CA ALA A 97 -5.97 -7.51 3.82
C ALA A 97 -5.82 -7.09 2.35
N VAL A 98 -6.00 -5.80 2.09
CA VAL A 98 -5.77 -5.18 0.77
C VAL A 98 -4.65 -4.15 0.90
N SER A 99 -3.55 -4.37 0.19
CA SER A 99 -2.41 -3.44 0.16
C SER A 99 -2.42 -2.61 -1.11
N ILE A 100 -2.43 -1.29 -0.95
CA ILE A 100 -2.41 -0.29 -2.01
C ILE A 100 -0.96 0.12 -2.28
N HIS A 101 -0.54 -0.05 -3.52
CA HIS A 101 0.77 0.37 -4.02
C HIS A 101 0.62 1.29 -5.22
N GLY A 102 1.62 2.14 -5.43
CA GLY A 102 1.79 2.91 -6.64
C GLY A 102 2.96 2.38 -7.46
N CYS A 103 2.84 2.41 -8.78
CA CYS A 103 4.02 2.22 -9.63
C CYS A 103 4.05 3.26 -10.75
N MET A 104 5.26 3.47 -11.28
CA MET A 104 5.45 4.35 -12.43
C MET A 104 5.00 3.64 -13.70
N GLY A 105 4.28 4.37 -14.55
CA GLY A 105 3.93 3.93 -15.89
C GLY A 105 3.22 5.02 -16.68
N ASP A 106 3.14 4.83 -17.99
CA ASP A 106 2.58 5.83 -18.91
C ASP A 106 1.08 5.68 -19.15
N LYS A 107 0.50 4.56 -18.68
CA LYS A 107 -0.91 4.22 -18.84
C LYS A 107 -1.61 4.23 -17.50
N SER A 108 -2.86 4.68 -17.50
CA SER A 108 -3.76 4.56 -16.35
C SER A 108 -4.29 3.14 -16.29
N GLU A 109 -3.67 2.31 -15.46
CA GLU A 109 -3.98 0.87 -15.35
C GLU A 109 -3.83 0.43 -13.89
N VAL A 110 -4.49 -0.66 -13.53
CA VAL A 110 -4.35 -1.29 -12.21
C VAL A 110 -3.74 -2.68 -12.40
N TYR A 111 -2.74 -3.00 -11.61
CA TYR A 111 -2.19 -4.35 -11.50
C TYR A 111 -2.70 -4.96 -10.20
N ILE A 112 -3.30 -6.15 -10.30
CA ILE A 112 -3.83 -6.87 -9.14
C ILE A 112 -3.13 -8.22 -8.99
N GLY A 113 -2.81 -8.58 -7.75
CA GLY A 113 -2.22 -9.86 -7.38
C GLY A 113 -2.58 -10.22 -5.93
N GLY A 114 -1.98 -11.28 -5.41
CA GLY A 114 -2.26 -11.76 -4.04
C GLY A 114 -2.66 -13.22 -4.03
N ARG A 115 -3.02 -13.72 -2.83
CA ARG A 115 -3.39 -15.12 -2.61
C ARG A 115 -4.89 -15.39 -2.71
N ASP A 116 -5.72 -14.39 -2.41
CA ASP A 116 -7.18 -14.51 -2.46
C ASP A 116 -7.69 -14.30 -3.89
N LEU A 117 -7.79 -15.39 -4.64
CA LEU A 117 -8.21 -15.38 -6.04
C LEU A 117 -9.67 -14.96 -6.22
N GLU A 118 -10.54 -15.19 -5.22
CA GLU A 118 -11.95 -14.81 -5.28
C GLU A 118 -12.12 -13.29 -5.08
N LEU A 119 -11.41 -12.71 -4.11
CA LEU A 119 -11.36 -11.27 -3.91
C LEU A 119 -10.73 -10.56 -5.12
N ILE A 120 -9.64 -11.11 -5.69
CA ILE A 120 -9.03 -10.58 -6.90
C ILE A 120 -10.03 -10.57 -8.06
N ALA A 121 -10.76 -11.67 -8.28
CA ALA A 121 -11.77 -11.74 -9.33
C ALA A 121 -12.90 -10.72 -9.11
N SER A 122 -13.34 -10.56 -7.87
CA SER A 122 -14.40 -9.61 -7.49
C SER A 122 -13.97 -8.16 -7.75
N ILE A 123 -12.81 -7.75 -7.23
CA ILE A 123 -12.27 -6.39 -7.46
C ILE A 123 -12.05 -6.13 -8.95
N LYS A 124 -11.51 -7.12 -9.68
CA LYS A 124 -11.28 -6.99 -11.13
C LYS A 124 -12.58 -6.73 -11.88
N ASN A 125 -13.66 -7.41 -11.54
CA ASN A 125 -14.96 -7.21 -12.18
C ASN A 125 -15.51 -5.81 -11.89
N GLU A 126 -15.52 -5.39 -10.61
CA GLU A 126 -16.00 -4.05 -10.22
C GLU A 126 -15.21 -2.92 -10.91
N LEU A 127 -13.89 -3.06 -11.03
CA LEU A 127 -13.05 -2.08 -11.73
C LEU A 127 -13.29 -2.09 -13.25
N ALA A 128 -13.52 -3.27 -13.85
CA ALA A 128 -13.82 -3.38 -15.27
C ALA A 128 -15.17 -2.73 -15.62
N ASP A 129 -16.16 -2.83 -14.75
CA ASP A 129 -17.50 -2.24 -14.93
C ASP A 129 -17.47 -0.70 -15.00
N ILE A 130 -16.45 -0.08 -14.38
CA ILE A 130 -16.18 1.36 -14.48
C ILE A 130 -15.07 1.71 -15.50
N ASN A 131 -14.76 0.79 -16.42
CA ASN A 131 -13.79 0.94 -17.51
C ASN A 131 -12.34 1.16 -17.06
N ILE A 132 -11.97 0.69 -15.87
CA ILE A 132 -10.57 0.66 -15.43
C ILE A 132 -9.89 -0.61 -15.99
N ILE A 133 -8.75 -0.42 -16.64
CA ILE A 133 -7.95 -1.53 -17.18
C ILE A 133 -7.25 -2.24 -16.02
N VAL A 134 -7.58 -3.52 -15.80
CA VAL A 134 -6.96 -4.35 -14.78
C VAL A 134 -6.11 -5.45 -15.40
N LYS A 135 -4.87 -5.58 -14.94
CA LYS A 135 -3.90 -6.60 -15.35
C LYS A 135 -3.48 -7.46 -14.16
N MET A 136 -3.21 -8.73 -14.42
CA MET A 136 -2.66 -9.61 -13.38
C MET A 136 -1.19 -9.29 -13.14
N HIS A 137 -0.77 -9.22 -11.88
CA HIS A 137 0.62 -9.13 -11.47
C HIS A 137 1.13 -10.49 -10.99
N GLN A 138 2.35 -10.87 -11.40
CA GLN A 138 3.04 -12.01 -10.77
C GLN A 138 3.54 -11.56 -9.39
N VAL A 139 3.08 -12.24 -8.34
CA VAL A 139 3.09 -11.79 -6.94
C VAL A 139 4.49 -11.63 -6.34
N ILE A 140 4.66 -10.59 -5.51
CA ILE A 140 5.74 -10.47 -4.50
C ILE A 140 5.06 -10.66 -3.14
N TYR A 141 5.41 -11.72 -2.41
CA TYR A 141 4.76 -12.05 -1.14
C TYR A 141 5.37 -11.26 0.02
N LEU A 142 4.51 -10.70 0.88
CA LEU A 142 4.77 -10.55 2.30
C LEU A 142 4.65 -11.96 2.90
N ASP A 143 5.69 -12.46 3.56
CA ASP A 143 5.64 -13.82 4.10
C ASP A 143 4.53 -13.97 5.17
N SER A 144 3.99 -15.19 5.26
CA SER A 144 2.92 -15.69 6.14
C SER A 144 1.51 -15.12 6.06
N ILE A 145 1.24 -13.95 5.46
CA ILE A 145 -0.13 -13.38 5.50
C ILE A 145 -0.77 -13.18 4.12
N GLU A 146 -2.06 -13.53 3.99
CA GLU A 146 -2.88 -13.41 2.80
C GLU A 146 -3.20 -11.94 2.50
N ILE A 147 -2.37 -11.31 1.68
CA ILE A 147 -2.57 -9.92 1.25
C ILE A 147 -2.91 -9.91 -0.23
N THR A 148 -4.06 -9.30 -0.56
CA THR A 148 -4.41 -8.92 -1.92
C THR A 148 -3.71 -7.61 -2.24
N LEU A 149 -2.90 -7.62 -3.30
CA LEU A 149 -2.08 -6.50 -3.73
C LEU A 149 -2.80 -5.75 -4.85
N LEU A 150 -3.07 -4.47 -4.64
CA LEU A 150 -3.60 -3.57 -5.66
C LEU A 150 -2.56 -2.49 -5.95
N THR A 151 -1.91 -2.59 -7.11
CA THR A 151 -0.95 -1.59 -7.58
C THR A 151 -1.63 -0.68 -8.60
N VAL A 152 -1.81 0.59 -8.26
CA VAL A 152 -2.38 1.61 -9.13
C VAL A 152 -1.28 2.29 -9.94
N VAL A 153 -1.42 2.33 -11.26
CA VAL A 153 -0.53 3.05 -12.16
C VAL A 153 -1.19 4.34 -12.58
N SER A 154 -0.60 5.46 -12.17
CA SER A 154 -1.03 6.79 -12.59
C SER A 154 -0.26 7.19 -13.85
N GLY A 155 -0.90 7.11 -15.02
CA GLY A 155 -0.40 7.71 -16.25
C GLY A 155 -0.34 9.24 -16.13
N ARG A 156 0.87 9.78 -16.02
CA ARG A 156 1.21 11.14 -15.54
C ARG A 156 1.05 11.24 -14.02
N GLN A 157 2.17 11.21 -13.30
CA GLN A 157 2.23 11.90 -12.02
C GLN A 157 1.70 13.33 -12.27
N ALA A 158 0.55 13.66 -11.69
CA ALA A 158 0.11 15.03 -11.58
C ALA A 158 1.06 15.76 -10.60
N CYS A 159 2.29 16.00 -11.07
CA CYS A 159 2.99 17.22 -10.77
C CYS A 159 2.13 18.34 -11.36
N ASN A 160 1.27 18.92 -10.53
CA ASN A 160 0.84 20.31 -10.50
C ASN A 160 -0.40 20.41 -9.59
N LEU A 161 -0.16 20.48 -8.29
CA LEU A 161 -1.03 21.25 -7.40
C LEU A 161 -0.28 22.56 -7.15
N ASN A 162 -0.93 23.67 -7.46
CA ASN A 162 -0.42 25.04 -7.43
C ASN A 162 0.25 25.41 -6.10
#